data_AF-A0A3B8KX61-F1
#
_entry.id   AF-A0A3B8KX61-F1
#
_cell.length_a   1.000
_cell.length_b   1.000
_cell.length_c   1.000
_cell.angle_alpha   90.00
_cell.angle_beta   90.00
_cell.angle_gamma   90.00
#
_symmetry.space_group_name_H-M   'P 1'
#
loop_
_entity.id
_entity.type
_entity.pdbx_description
1 polymer ?
#
loop_
_entity_poly.entity_id
_entity_poly.type
_entity_poly.pdbx_seq_one_letter_code
_entity_poly.pdbx_strand_id
1 'polypeptide(L)'
;DYILSRLQPTLVLDHPSREDERAILEYHLPFANAEMLNLTVEFLQQAHELKLDFSTRDGINVLRYSLKRLASDPDHPLSSDQAWAESVTACLGDDALDLQALASRRQHSLGGNIMPLGLGDFFFTGDDPLHPDADDEDEPGGDGIDS
;
A
#
# COMPACT_ATOMS: atom_id res chain seq x y z
N ASP A 1 -19.88 -23.40 0.99
CA ASP A 1 -19.65 -24.41 -0.07
C ASP A 1 -20.61 -24.36 -1.26
N TYR A 2 -21.93 -24.38 -1.09
CA TYR A 2 -22.89 -24.44 -2.22
C TYR A 2 -22.85 -23.25 -3.21
N ILE A 3 -22.43 -22.06 -2.76
CA ILE A 3 -22.25 -20.88 -3.62
C ILE A 3 -20.92 -20.99 -4.40
N LEU A 4 -19.84 -21.39 -3.72
CA LEU A 4 -18.51 -21.54 -4.31
C LEU A 4 -18.45 -22.69 -5.34
N SER A 5 -19.22 -23.76 -5.14
CA SER A 5 -19.27 -24.91 -6.06
C SER A 5 -19.96 -24.59 -7.39
N ARG A 6 -20.70 -23.47 -7.49
CA ARG A 6 -21.42 -23.04 -8.70
C ARG A 6 -20.86 -21.78 -9.35
N LEU A 7 -19.80 -21.21 -8.76
CA LEU A 7 -19.04 -20.10 -9.31
C LEU A 7 -17.90 -20.55 -10.25
N GLN A 8 -17.85 -21.83 -10.61
CA GLN A 8 -16.76 -22.33 -11.45
C GLN A 8 -17.08 -22.27 -12.94
N PRO A 9 -16.09 -21.86 -13.76
CA PRO A 9 -14.67 -21.68 -13.42
C PRO A 9 -14.30 -20.29 -12.86
N THR A 10 -13.48 -20.27 -11.80
CA THR A 10 -12.83 -19.04 -11.30
C THR A 10 -11.59 -18.74 -12.12
N LEU A 11 -11.56 -17.62 -12.84
CA LEU A 11 -10.38 -17.13 -13.56
C LEU A 11 -9.55 -16.25 -12.62
N VAL A 12 -8.30 -16.64 -12.36
CA VAL A 12 -7.36 -15.77 -11.64
C VAL A 12 -6.81 -14.76 -12.64
N LEU A 13 -6.92 -13.47 -12.29
CA LEU A 13 -6.33 -12.38 -13.07
C LEU A 13 -5.06 -11.94 -12.35
N ASP A 14 -3.93 -12.18 -13.00
CA ASP A 14 -2.63 -11.69 -12.54
C ASP A 14 -2.32 -10.33 -13.20
N HIS A 15 -1.25 -9.69 -12.71
CA HIS A 15 -0.74 -8.47 -13.32
C HIS A 15 -0.25 -8.73 -14.76
N PRO A 16 -0.46 -7.79 -15.68
CA PRO A 16 -0.02 -7.94 -17.06
C PRO A 16 1.51 -7.98 -17.16
N SER A 17 2.01 -8.62 -18.23
CA SER A 17 3.42 -8.53 -18.59
C SER A 17 3.79 -7.08 -18.93
N ARG A 18 5.07 -6.74 -18.85
CA ARG A 18 5.58 -5.42 -19.25
C ARG A 18 5.10 -4.97 -20.64
N GLU A 19 5.09 -5.88 -21.62
CA GLU A 19 4.67 -5.57 -22.99
C GLU A 19 3.16 -5.31 -23.07
N ASP A 20 2.36 -6.16 -22.41
CA ASP A 20 0.90 -5.99 -22.34
C ASP A 20 0.53 -4.71 -21.59
N GLU A 21 1.23 -4.40 -20.50
CA GLU A 21 1.01 -3.19 -19.72
C GLU A 21 1.30 -1.94 -20.56
N ARG A 22 2.41 -1.91 -21.28
CA ARG A 22 2.72 -0.82 -22.22
C ARG A 22 1.61 -0.69 -23.27
N ALA A 23 1.16 -1.80 -23.86
CA ALA A 23 0.10 -1.79 -24.87
C ALA A 23 -1.24 -1.29 -24.29
N ILE A 24 -1.59 -1.67 -23.06
CA ILE A 24 -2.80 -1.20 -22.38
C ILE A 24 -2.73 0.32 -22.17
N LEU A 25 -1.60 0.84 -21.69
CA LEU A 25 -1.40 2.27 -21.46
C LEU A 25 -1.45 3.05 -22.78
N GLU A 26 -0.75 2.57 -23.81
CA GLU A 26 -0.74 3.17 -25.16
C GLU A 26 -2.13 3.18 -25.80
N TYR A 27 -2.91 2.11 -25.63
CA TYR A 27 -4.28 2.04 -26.11
C TYR A 27 -5.19 3.11 -25.46
N HIS A 28 -5.03 3.35 -24.16
CA HIS A 28 -5.84 4.34 -23.43
C HIS A 28 -5.36 5.78 -23.64
N LEU A 29 -4.06 5.97 -23.90
CA LEU A 29 -3.42 7.27 -24.05
C LEU A 29 -2.48 7.26 -25.27
N PRO A 30 -3.02 7.22 -26.50
CA PRO A 30 -2.22 7.11 -27.72
C PRO A 30 -1.36 8.35 -28.02
N PHE A 31 -1.56 9.43 -27.27
CA PHE A 31 -0.83 10.69 -27.38
C PHE A 31 0.24 10.85 -26.28
N ALA A 32 0.36 9.88 -25.37
CA ALA A 32 1.42 9.90 -24.36
C ALA A 32 2.77 9.71 -25.04
N ASN A 33 3.80 10.43 -24.57
CA ASN A 33 5.14 10.23 -25.07
C ASN A 33 5.68 8.84 -24.65
N ALA A 34 6.58 8.27 -25.45
CA ALA A 34 7.15 6.96 -25.17
C ALA A 34 7.92 6.92 -23.84
N GLU A 35 8.56 8.04 -23.48
CA GLU A 35 9.30 8.20 -22.23
C GLU A 35 8.40 8.03 -21.00
N MET A 36 7.28 8.75 -20.89
CA MET A 36 6.40 8.64 -19.73
C MET A 36 5.65 7.31 -19.69
N LEU A 37 5.32 6.75 -20.86
CA LEU A 37 4.79 5.38 -20.93
C LEU A 37 5.79 4.41 -20.30
N ASN A 38 7.06 4.47 -20.69
CA ASN A 38 8.09 3.61 -20.11
C ASN A 38 8.29 3.84 -18.61
N LEU A 39 8.36 5.10 -18.16
CA LEU A 39 8.46 5.41 -16.72
C LEU A 39 7.30 4.81 -15.91
N THR A 40 6.08 4.92 -16.44
CA THR A 40 4.89 4.39 -15.78
C THR A 40 4.87 2.87 -15.77
N VAL A 41 5.28 2.22 -16.85
CA VAL A 41 5.42 0.75 -16.90
C VAL A 41 6.50 0.28 -15.91
N GLU A 42 7.67 0.94 -15.86
CA GLU A 42 8.71 0.60 -14.89
C GLU A 42 8.20 0.68 -13.45
N PHE A 43 7.51 1.76 -13.12
CA PHE A 43 6.88 1.96 -11.81
C PHE A 43 5.90 0.82 -11.46
N LEU A 44 4.98 0.49 -12.38
CA LEU A 44 3.99 -0.55 -12.15
C LEU A 44 4.64 -1.93 -11.99
N GLN A 45 5.62 -2.26 -12.84
CA GLN A 45 6.34 -3.54 -12.73
C GLN A 45 7.08 -3.66 -11.39
N GLN A 46 7.76 -2.61 -10.94
CA GLN A 46 8.40 -2.58 -9.62
C GLN A 46 7.39 -2.72 -8.48
N ALA A 47 6.23 -2.07 -8.60
CA ALA A 47 5.16 -2.20 -7.62
C ALA A 47 4.62 -3.64 -7.55
N HIS A 48 4.44 -4.30 -8.70
CA HIS A 48 4.00 -5.69 -8.77
C HIS A 48 5.04 -6.66 -8.14
N GLU A 49 6.34 -6.44 -8.40
CA GLU A 49 7.43 -7.21 -7.77
C GLU A 49 7.39 -7.09 -6.23
N LEU A 50 7.06 -5.89 -5.73
CA LEU A 50 6.94 -5.59 -4.31
C LEU A 50 5.57 -5.97 -3.71
N LYS A 51 4.67 -6.58 -4.50
CA LYS A 51 3.30 -6.97 -4.10
C LYS A 51 2.49 -5.79 -3.55
N LEU A 52 2.67 -4.62 -4.14
CA LEU A 52 1.89 -3.43 -3.84
C LEU A 52 0.60 -3.45 -4.66
N ASP A 53 -0.50 -2.94 -4.09
CA ASP A 53 -1.82 -2.92 -4.75
C ASP A 53 -1.95 -1.82 -5.81
N PHE A 54 -0.89 -1.57 -6.58
CA PHE A 54 -0.97 -0.68 -7.74
C PHE A 54 -1.39 -1.48 -8.97
N SER A 55 -2.21 -0.86 -9.79
CA SER A 55 -2.81 -1.47 -10.97
C SER A 55 -2.56 -0.60 -12.20
N THR A 56 -2.77 -1.18 -13.39
CA THR A 56 -2.67 -0.42 -14.64
C THR A 56 -3.61 0.80 -14.69
N ARG A 57 -4.70 0.80 -13.93
CA ARG A 57 -5.59 1.98 -13.81
C ARG A 57 -4.92 3.16 -13.11
N ASP A 58 -4.08 2.88 -12.13
CA ASP A 58 -3.29 3.90 -11.42
C ASP A 58 -2.29 4.55 -12.38
N GLY A 59 -1.62 3.74 -13.21
CA GLY A 59 -0.76 4.23 -14.29
C GLY A 59 -1.49 5.13 -15.29
N ILE A 60 -2.71 4.76 -15.70
CA ILE A 60 -3.53 5.60 -16.60
C ILE A 60 -3.85 6.96 -15.96
N ASN A 61 -4.17 6.98 -14.66
CA ASN A 61 -4.47 8.21 -13.94
C ASN A 61 -3.24 9.12 -13.81
N VAL A 62 -2.09 8.54 -13.44
CA VAL A 62 -0.79 9.24 -13.36
C VAL A 62 -0.42 9.84 -14.72
N LEU A 63 -0.53 9.07 -15.80
CA LEU A 63 -0.26 9.56 -17.16
C LEU A 63 -1.21 10.67 -17.59
N ARG A 64 -2.51 10.54 -17.29
CA ARG A 64 -3.49 11.59 -17.61
C ARG A 64 -3.19 12.89 -16.86
N TYR A 65 -2.80 12.80 -15.59
CA TYR A 65 -2.46 13.97 -14.80
C TYR A 65 -1.19 14.63 -15.33
N SER A 66 -0.13 13.86 -15.57
CA SER A 66 1.15 14.39 -16.05
C SER A 66 1.03 15.06 -17.41
N LEU A 67 0.27 14.49 -18.36
CA LEU A 67 0.01 15.14 -19.65
C LEU A 67 -0.73 16.48 -19.49
N LYS A 68 -1.71 16.55 -18.57
CA LYS A 68 -2.39 17.81 -18.25
C LYS A 68 -1.44 18.80 -17.58
N ARG A 69 -0.53 18.32 -16.73
CA ARG A 69 0.45 19.14 -16.02
C ARG A 69 1.44 19.78 -16.98
N LEU A 70 1.94 19.01 -17.95
CA LEU A 70 2.80 19.51 -19.03
C LEU A 70 2.09 20.53 -19.93
N ALA A 71 0.81 20.33 -20.21
CA ALA A 71 0.02 21.26 -21.02
C ALA A 71 -0.39 22.54 -20.28
N SER A 72 -0.23 22.61 -18.95
CA SER A 72 -0.74 23.71 -18.14
C SER A 72 0.12 24.98 -18.19
N ASP A 73 1.41 24.89 -18.52
CA ASP A 73 2.32 26.03 -18.57
C ASP A 73 3.11 26.06 -19.89
N PRO A 74 2.62 26.82 -20.90
CA PRO A 74 3.29 26.95 -22.18
C PRO A 74 4.59 27.76 -22.12
N ASP A 75 4.73 28.66 -21.14
CA ASP A 75 5.83 29.62 -21.05
C ASP A 75 7.02 29.06 -20.25
N HIS A 76 6.76 28.10 -19.36
CA HIS A 76 7.78 27.37 -18.61
C HIS A 76 7.48 25.86 -18.55
N PRO A 77 7.71 25.12 -19.65
CA PRO A 77 7.42 23.70 -19.70
C PRO A 77 8.27 22.93 -18.68
N LEU A 78 7.59 22.20 -17.79
CA LEU A 78 8.25 21.27 -16.87
C LEU A 78 8.91 20.12 -17.63
N SER A 79 9.96 19.54 -17.05
CA SER A 79 10.51 18.27 -17.54
C SER A 79 9.46 17.16 -17.42
N SER A 80 9.44 16.23 -18.39
CA SER A 80 8.58 15.03 -18.38
C SER A 80 8.68 14.29 -17.05
N ASP A 81 9.89 14.09 -16.54
CA ASP A 81 10.17 13.35 -15.31
C ASP A 81 9.59 14.03 -14.08
N GLN A 82 9.74 15.36 -14.00
CA GLN A 82 9.21 16.14 -12.89
C GLN A 82 7.68 16.16 -12.91
N ALA A 83 7.08 16.38 -14.08
CA ALA A 83 5.64 16.33 -14.23
C ALA A 83 5.10 14.94 -13.89
N TRP A 84 5.81 13.87 -14.26
CA TRP A 84 5.45 12.50 -13.91
C TRP A 84 5.55 12.25 -12.40
N ALA A 85 6.65 12.65 -11.76
CA ALA A 85 6.82 12.49 -10.30
C ALA A 85 5.75 13.26 -9.50
N GLU A 86 5.46 14.51 -9.88
CA GLU A 86 4.35 15.28 -9.31
C GLU A 86 3.00 14.55 -9.45
N SER A 87 2.81 13.85 -10.57
CA SER A 87 1.59 13.09 -10.85
C SER A 87 1.47 11.83 -10.01
N VAL A 88 2.57 11.12 -9.80
CA VAL A 88 2.62 9.96 -8.90
C VAL A 88 2.20 10.39 -7.50
N THR A 89 2.80 11.46 -6.98
CA THR A 89 2.42 12.02 -5.68
C THR A 89 0.96 12.46 -5.63
N ALA A 90 0.48 13.19 -6.65
CA ALA A 90 -0.88 13.71 -6.68
C ALA A 90 -1.96 12.61 -6.78
N CYS A 91 -1.67 11.50 -7.47
CA CYS A 91 -2.62 10.41 -7.66
C CYS A 91 -2.52 9.31 -6.58
N LEU A 92 -1.30 9.01 -6.11
CA LEU A 92 -1.00 7.82 -5.31
C LEU A 92 -0.47 8.15 -3.91
N GLY A 93 -0.20 9.43 -3.61
CA GLY A 93 0.32 9.92 -2.34
C GLY A 93 1.84 10.07 -2.30
N ASP A 94 2.33 10.80 -1.30
CA ASP A 94 3.74 11.18 -1.16
C ASP A 94 4.69 9.97 -1.08
N ASP A 95 4.24 8.90 -0.42
CA ASP A 95 5.04 7.68 -0.24
C ASP A 95 5.21 6.86 -1.53
N ALA A 96 4.41 7.11 -2.56
CA ALA A 96 4.44 6.32 -3.79
C ALA A 96 5.72 6.52 -4.62
N LEU A 97 6.49 7.58 -4.37
CA LEU A 97 7.78 7.79 -5.02
C LEU A 97 8.87 6.83 -4.53
N ASP A 98 8.73 6.27 -3.32
CA ASP A 98 9.65 5.28 -2.74
C ASP A 98 8.91 3.98 -2.47
N LEU A 99 8.82 3.14 -3.50
CA LEU A 99 8.12 1.86 -3.44
C LEU A 99 8.73 0.92 -2.40
N GLN A 100 10.05 0.97 -2.19
CA GLN A 100 10.74 0.11 -1.22
C GLN A 100 10.39 0.51 0.21
N ALA A 101 10.39 1.80 0.53
CA ALA A 101 9.95 2.29 1.83
C ALA A 101 8.48 2.00 2.08
N LEU A 102 7.63 2.18 1.06
CA LEU A 102 6.20 1.89 1.13
C LEU A 102 5.94 0.39 1.36
N ALA A 103 6.63 -0.49 0.63
CA ALA A 103 6.55 -1.94 0.82
C ALA A 103 7.04 -2.36 2.21
N SER A 104 8.15 -1.79 2.69
CA SER A 104 8.69 -2.06 4.02
C SER A 104 7.72 -1.65 5.13
N ARG A 105 7.12 -0.45 5.02
CA ARG A 105 6.11 0.04 5.97
C ARG A 105 4.88 -0.86 5.99
N ARG A 106 4.42 -1.30 4.81
CA ARG A 106 3.29 -2.22 4.67
C ARG A 106 3.60 -3.60 5.25
N GLN A 107 4.81 -4.12 5.06
CA GLN A 107 5.26 -5.34 5.73
C GLN A 107 5.34 -5.16 7.25
N HIS A 108 5.75 -4.00 7.75
CA HIS A 108 5.73 -3.71 9.19
C HIS A 108 4.33 -3.52 9.76
N SER A 109 3.35 -3.04 9.00
CA SER A 109 1.96 -2.99 9.47
C SER A 109 1.27 -4.35 9.42
N LEU A 110 1.65 -5.22 8.46
CA LEU A 110 1.14 -6.59 8.33
C LEU A 110 1.88 -7.61 9.21
N GLY A 111 3.16 -7.38 9.49
CA GLY A 111 4.07 -8.22 10.28
C GLY A 111 4.46 -7.61 11.62
N GLY A 112 3.94 -6.42 11.94
CA GLY A 112 4.10 -5.75 13.22
C GLY A 112 3.23 -6.41 14.26
N ASN A 113 3.80 -7.43 14.88
CA ASN A 113 3.55 -7.81 16.27
C ASN A 113 2.09 -7.64 16.72
N ILE A 114 1.21 -8.51 16.22
CA ILE A 114 0.21 -9.06 17.11
C ILE A 114 1.00 -9.94 18.09
N MET A 115 1.73 -9.32 19.03
CA MET A 115 1.67 -9.87 20.38
C MET A 115 0.17 -9.99 20.63
N PRO A 116 -0.33 -11.11 21.17
CA PRO A 116 -1.69 -11.13 21.64
C PRO A 116 -1.73 -10.12 22.79
N LEU A 117 -1.88 -8.84 22.44
CA LEU A 117 -2.28 -7.79 23.34
C LEU A 117 -3.55 -8.36 23.94
N GLY A 118 -3.48 -8.70 25.23
CA GLY A 118 -4.64 -9.22 25.93
C GLY A 118 -5.78 -8.22 25.74
N LEU A 119 -7.02 -8.66 25.91
CA LEU A 119 -8.13 -7.69 25.97
C LEU A 119 -7.82 -6.55 26.95
N GLY A 120 -7.01 -6.79 27.99
CA GLY A 120 -6.48 -5.79 28.91
C GLY A 120 -5.71 -4.63 28.25
N ASP A 121 -4.75 -4.93 27.39
CA ASP A 121 -3.90 -3.91 26.73
C ASP A 121 -4.68 -2.97 25.78
N PHE A 122 -5.90 -3.34 25.37
CA PHE A 122 -6.78 -2.48 24.57
C PHE A 122 -7.53 -1.44 25.41
N PHE A 123 -7.78 -1.72 26.69
CA PHE A 123 -8.58 -0.85 27.57
C PHE A 123 -7.73 -0.11 28.60
N PHE A 124 -6.53 -0.61 28.87
CA PHE A 124 -5.70 -0.21 30.00
C PHE A 124 -4.28 0.07 29.52
N THR A 125 -3.70 1.19 29.94
CA THR A 125 -2.27 1.47 29.72
C THR A 125 -1.43 0.57 30.64
N GLY A 126 -0.17 0.27 30.29
CA GLY A 126 0.65 -0.70 31.04
C GLY A 126 0.93 -0.41 32.53
N ASP A 127 0.46 0.72 33.06
CA ASP A 127 0.54 1.11 34.48
C ASP A 127 -0.87 1.30 35.10
N ASP A 128 -1.93 0.85 34.41
CA ASP A 128 -3.31 0.98 34.89
C ASP A 128 -3.59 -0.06 35.99
N PRO A 129 -4.03 0.36 37.18
CA PRO A 129 -4.27 -0.54 38.31
C PRO A 129 -5.41 -1.54 38.09
N LEU A 130 -6.20 -1.40 37.02
CA LEU A 130 -7.23 -2.37 36.63
C LEU A 130 -6.78 -3.31 35.50
N HIS A 131 -5.50 -3.28 35.12
CA HIS A 131 -4.97 -4.18 34.12
C HIS A 131 -5.02 -5.63 34.65
N PRO A 132 -5.67 -6.56 33.94
CA PRO A 132 -5.90 -7.92 34.43
C PRO A 132 -4.60 -8.73 34.66
N ASP A 133 -3.52 -8.35 33.98
CA ASP A 133 -2.19 -8.96 34.15
C ASP A 133 -1.31 -8.22 35.20
N ALA A 134 -1.83 -7.20 35.89
CA ALA A 134 -1.10 -6.47 36.94
C ALA A 134 -1.16 -7.14 38.33
N ASP A 135 -2.01 -8.17 38.51
CA ASP A 135 -2.31 -8.76 39.82
C ASP A 135 -1.41 -9.93 40.25
N ASP A 136 -0.30 -10.21 39.55
CA ASP A 136 0.55 -11.38 39.87
C ASP A 136 1.81 -11.10 40.72
N GLU A 137 2.10 -9.86 41.14
CA GLU A 137 3.36 -9.55 41.86
C GLU A 137 3.28 -9.22 43.36
N ASP A 138 2.11 -9.11 44.00
CA ASP A 138 2.05 -8.74 45.43
C ASP A 138 1.05 -9.58 46.27
N GLU A 139 1.40 -10.85 46.56
CA GLU A 139 0.78 -11.59 47.67
C GLU A 139 1.81 -11.82 48.80
N PRO A 140 1.92 -10.91 49.80
CA PRO A 140 2.63 -11.23 51.04
C PRO A 140 1.76 -12.18 51.86
N GLY A 141 2.22 -13.43 52.00
CA GLY A 141 1.55 -14.50 52.73
C GLY A 141 1.01 -14.06 54.10
N GLY A 142 -0.32 -14.12 54.24
CA GLY A 142 -1.03 -13.82 55.47
C GLY A 142 -0.97 -14.98 56.47
N ASP A 143 -0.50 -14.67 57.67
CA ASP A 143 -0.51 -15.53 58.86
C ASP A 143 -1.93 -16.03 59.20
N GLY A 144 -2.10 -17.36 59.22
CA GLY A 144 -3.26 -18.03 59.79
C GLY A 144 -2.96 -18.57 61.19
N ILE A 145 -3.32 -17.81 62.23
CA ILE A 145 -3.49 -18.31 63.60
C ILE A 145 -4.92 -18.87 63.69
N ASP A 146 -5.08 -20.14 64.08
CA ASP A 146 -6.27 -20.53 64.85
C ASP A 146 -5.95 -21.65 65.85
N SER A 147 -6.73 -21.63 66.93
CA SER A 147 -6.47 -22.15 68.29
C SER A 147 -6.80 -23.62 68.50
#